data_AF-F5XLL2-F1
#
_entry.id   AF-F5XLL2-F1
#
_cell.length_a   1.000
_cell.length_b   1.000
_cell.length_c   1.000
_cell.angle_alpha   90.00
_cell.angle_beta   90.00
_cell.angle_gamma   90.00
#
_symmetry.space_group_name_H-M   'P 1'
#
loop_
_entity.id
_entity.type
_entity.pdbx_description
1 polymer ?
#
loop_
_entity_poly.entity_id
_entity_poly.type
_entity_poly.pdbx_seq_one_letter_code
_entity_poly.pdbx_strand_id
1 'polypeptide(L)'
;MSTTIPADPAHWAELVTTALLGTDRRVSDGLADTDPTTAVLRQAARHRVVALLGMPTIIAAGVATPGSKTAMPGDSAPAQDRPEAPVAADRLLADLLRSPDPALVSCWLTACAAHGRTVHPIHWTRLARLAARTTAYDRAALGAALGPRGRWFLRENTEWRRLADDAERPPQPPAISTTTVVTAQDVLLDPEAIFTAPRPWGPELVSAAYAVLGGEGEVPPKRTYAGRLGVALPTALYPSIAKAGEYYLLVPDSSPARRRTIRDRFVALELAAYARAAIDHAFTGETHDHPGHTGFTRAEIPHV
;
A
#
# COMPACT_ATOMS: atom_id res chain seq x y z
N MET A 1 31.02 -9.41 20.90
CA MET A 1 30.40 -10.07 22.08
C MET A 1 29.08 -10.66 21.62
N SER A 2 28.93 -11.98 21.67
CA SER A 2 27.72 -12.67 21.23
C SER A 2 26.68 -12.64 22.36
N THR A 3 25.59 -11.93 22.16
CA THR A 3 24.50 -11.84 23.15
C THR A 3 23.57 -13.03 22.94
N THR A 4 23.67 -14.02 23.83
CA THR A 4 22.77 -15.19 23.85
C THR A 4 21.39 -14.77 24.37
N ILE A 5 20.34 -15.08 23.62
CA ILE A 5 18.95 -14.75 23.98
C ILE A 5 18.45 -15.76 25.04
N PRO A 6 17.90 -15.31 26.18
CA PRO A 6 17.28 -16.21 27.15
C PRO A 6 15.97 -16.79 26.58
N ALA A 7 15.83 -18.12 26.63
CA ALA A 7 14.68 -18.84 26.06
C ALA A 7 13.41 -18.77 26.93
N ASP A 8 13.51 -18.28 28.16
CA ASP A 8 12.41 -18.25 29.13
C ASP A 8 11.59 -16.94 29.01
N PRO A 9 10.28 -17.02 28.72
CA PRO A 9 9.39 -15.87 28.63
C PRO A 9 9.25 -15.08 29.95
N ALA A 10 9.43 -15.72 31.12
CA ALA A 10 9.39 -15.03 32.41
C ALA A 10 10.61 -14.10 32.59
N HIS A 11 11.78 -14.57 32.17
CA HIS A 11 13.02 -13.79 32.17
C HIS A 11 12.95 -12.60 31.20
N TRP A 12 12.23 -12.76 30.09
CA TRP A 12 11.99 -11.66 29.14
C TRP A 12 11.06 -10.59 29.70
N ALA A 13 10.00 -10.99 30.41
CA ALA A 13 9.10 -10.06 31.08
C ALA A 13 9.82 -9.25 32.17
N GLU A 14 10.72 -9.90 32.91
CA GLU A 14 11.57 -9.24 33.91
C GLU A 14 12.49 -8.20 33.26
N LEU A 15 13.24 -8.56 32.20
CA LEU A 15 14.12 -7.65 31.47
C LEU A 15 13.39 -6.42 30.89
N VAL A 16 12.19 -6.61 30.34
CA VAL A 16 11.36 -5.51 29.82
C VAL A 16 10.88 -4.60 30.95
N THR A 17 10.52 -5.18 32.09
CA THR A 17 10.05 -4.43 33.26
C THR A 17 11.19 -3.63 33.89
N THR A 18 12.39 -4.20 33.99
CA THR A 18 13.60 -3.51 34.45
C THR A 18 14.01 -2.38 33.50
N ALA A 19 13.91 -2.60 32.18
CA ALA A 19 14.20 -1.57 31.19
C ALA A 19 13.19 -0.41 31.21
N LEU A 20 11.92 -0.68 31.53
CA LEU A 20 10.86 0.34 31.62
C LEU A 20 10.81 1.07 32.96
N LEU A 21 11.22 0.44 34.06
CA LEU A 21 11.22 1.04 35.40
C LEU A 21 12.35 2.04 35.64
N GLY A 22 13.26 2.23 34.68
CA GLY A 22 14.14 3.40 34.64
C GLY A 22 15.02 3.57 35.88
N THR A 23 15.54 2.48 36.45
CA THR A 23 16.46 2.58 37.59
C THR A 23 17.88 2.85 37.11
N ASP A 24 18.29 4.09 37.34
CA ASP A 24 19.65 4.62 37.43
C ASP A 24 20.50 4.67 36.14
N ARG A 25 20.59 5.86 35.56
CA ARG A 25 21.38 6.15 34.36
C ARG A 25 22.83 6.42 34.73
N ARG A 26 23.72 5.46 34.51
CA ARG A 26 25.15 5.77 34.37
C ARG A 26 25.43 6.17 32.94
N VAL A 27 25.80 7.44 32.74
CA VAL A 27 26.30 7.95 31.46
C VAL A 27 27.60 7.21 31.17
N SER A 28 27.58 6.35 30.15
CA SER A 28 28.78 5.72 29.62
C SER A 28 29.23 6.55 28.43
N ASP A 29 30.38 7.22 28.57
CA ASP A 29 31.01 7.95 27.49
C ASP A 29 31.45 6.99 26.39
N GLY A 30 31.03 7.27 25.16
CA GLY A 30 31.58 6.67 23.96
C GLY A 30 30.81 5.47 23.41
N LEU A 31 29.73 5.73 22.69
CA LEU A 31 29.33 4.92 21.52
C LEU A 31 28.35 5.73 20.66
N ALA A 32 28.77 5.99 19.43
CA ALA A 32 28.02 6.73 18.43
C ALA A 32 26.74 5.99 17.99
N ASP A 33 25.66 6.77 17.96
CA ASP A 33 24.64 6.81 16.91
C ASP A 33 23.69 5.62 16.68
N THR A 34 23.34 4.88 17.72
CA THR A 34 21.99 4.28 17.75
C THR A 34 21.53 4.11 19.18
N ASP A 35 20.49 4.85 19.57
CA ASP A 35 19.91 4.76 20.90
C ASP A 35 19.49 3.30 21.21
N PRO A 36 20.16 2.62 22.17
CA PRO A 36 19.91 1.21 22.46
C PRO A 36 18.47 0.96 22.92
N THR A 37 17.81 1.98 23.48
CA THR A 37 16.40 1.91 23.87
C THR A 37 15.50 1.75 22.63
N THR A 38 15.82 2.44 21.55
CA THR A 38 15.09 2.33 20.27
C THR A 38 15.27 0.94 19.64
N ALA A 39 16.43 0.31 19.79
CA ALA A 39 16.68 -1.06 19.33
C ALA A 39 15.89 -2.10 20.13
N VAL A 40 15.86 -1.97 21.47
CA VAL A 40 15.08 -2.85 22.36
C VAL A 40 13.57 -2.71 22.11
N LEU A 41 13.06 -1.49 21.93
CA LEU A 41 11.65 -1.24 21.63
C LEU A 41 11.24 -1.80 20.25
N ARG A 42 12.08 -1.69 19.22
CA ARG A 42 11.83 -2.35 17.92
C ARG A 42 11.80 -3.87 18.04
N GLN A 43 12.70 -4.44 18.84
CA GLN A 43 12.77 -5.88 19.04
C GLN A 43 11.57 -6.40 19.85
N ALA A 44 11.14 -5.67 20.87
CA ALA A 44 9.93 -5.96 21.65
C ALA A 44 8.66 -5.84 20.78
N ALA A 45 8.58 -4.83 19.90
CA ALA A 45 7.49 -4.69 18.94
C ALA A 45 7.44 -5.86 17.94
N ARG A 46 8.59 -6.31 17.44
CA ARG A 46 8.68 -7.52 16.58
C ARG A 46 8.21 -8.77 17.31
N HIS A 47 8.64 -8.97 18.56
CA HIS A 47 8.22 -10.12 19.37
C HIS A 47 6.71 -10.12 19.66
N ARG A 48 6.13 -8.95 19.94
CA ARG A 48 4.68 -8.80 20.17
C ARG A 48 3.87 -9.04 18.91
N VAL A 49 4.38 -8.67 17.73
CA VAL A 49 3.76 -8.98 16.44
C VAL A 49 3.80 -10.48 16.17
N VAL A 50 4.92 -11.16 16.46
CA VAL A 50 5.02 -12.63 16.33
C VAL A 50 4.07 -13.35 17.29
N ALA A 51 3.96 -12.89 18.54
CA ALA A 51 3.04 -13.45 19.54
C ALA A 51 1.56 -13.20 19.21
N LEU A 52 1.21 -12.01 18.71
CA LEU A 52 -0.17 -11.67 18.30
C LEU A 52 -0.59 -12.35 16.99
N LEU A 53 0.35 -12.71 16.12
CA LEU A 53 0.07 -13.43 14.88
C LEU A 53 -0.14 -14.93 15.10
N GLY A 54 0.04 -15.45 16.32
CA GLY A 54 -0.27 -16.84 16.67
C GLY A 54 0.35 -17.86 15.74
N MET A 55 1.53 -17.58 15.18
CA MET A 55 2.23 -18.50 14.28
C MET A 55 3.01 -19.50 15.14
N PRO A 56 2.58 -20.76 15.29
CA PRO A 56 3.46 -21.78 15.80
C PRO A 56 4.60 -21.95 14.80
N THR A 57 5.83 -21.90 15.31
CA THR A 57 7.04 -22.30 14.61
C THR A 57 6.91 -23.77 14.23
N ILE A 58 6.30 -24.08 13.08
CA ILE A 58 6.33 -25.43 12.52
C ILE A 58 7.52 -25.49 11.57
N ILE A 59 8.69 -25.76 12.15
CA ILE A 59 9.76 -26.45 11.46
C ILE A 59 10.11 -27.66 12.34
N ALA A 60 9.98 -28.84 11.73
CA ALA A 60 10.40 -30.18 12.18
C ALA A 60 9.57 -30.86 13.29
N ALA A 61 8.60 -31.70 12.89
CA ALA A 61 8.61 -33.15 13.12
C ALA A 61 7.27 -33.74 12.67
N GLY A 62 7.32 -34.77 11.82
CA GLY A 62 6.13 -35.48 11.36
C GLY A 62 5.37 -36.11 12.53
N VAL A 63 4.15 -35.65 12.74
CA VAL A 63 3.15 -36.37 13.54
C VAL A 63 1.87 -36.38 12.73
N ALA A 64 1.58 -37.55 12.14
CA ALA A 64 0.35 -37.82 11.44
C ALA A 64 -0.83 -37.66 12.41
N THR A 65 -1.75 -36.75 12.09
CA THR A 65 -3.04 -36.68 12.76
C THR A 65 -3.97 -37.69 12.05
N PRO A 66 -4.55 -38.68 12.76
CA PRO A 66 -5.49 -39.60 12.15
C PRO A 66 -6.88 -38.94 12.09
N GLY A 67 -7.42 -38.79 10.89
CA GLY A 67 -8.79 -38.29 10.70
C GLY A 67 -9.04 -37.45 9.44
N SER A 68 -8.02 -37.18 8.62
CA SER A 68 -8.24 -36.49 7.35
C SER A 68 -8.81 -37.49 6.33
N LYS A 69 -10.11 -37.33 6.01
CA LYS A 69 -10.71 -37.92 4.82
C LYS A 69 -9.74 -37.72 3.66
N THR A 70 -9.28 -38.82 3.08
CA THR A 70 -8.51 -38.84 1.83
C THR A 70 -9.27 -38.06 0.78
N ALA A 71 -8.86 -36.80 0.58
CA ALA A 71 -9.29 -36.01 -0.55
C ALA A 71 -8.90 -36.79 -1.80
N MET A 72 -9.85 -36.92 -2.75
CA MET A 72 -9.56 -37.34 -4.12
C MET A 72 -8.31 -36.59 -4.62
N PRO A 73 -7.48 -37.21 -5.48
CA PRO A 73 -6.36 -36.50 -6.09
C PRO A 73 -6.92 -35.35 -6.92
N GLY A 74 -6.96 -34.15 -6.32
CA GLY A 74 -7.25 -32.92 -7.03
C GLY A 74 -6.16 -32.67 -8.06
N ASP A 75 -6.51 -31.94 -9.12
CA ASP A 75 -5.55 -31.51 -10.13
C ASP A 75 -4.34 -30.86 -9.43
N SER A 76 -3.14 -31.36 -9.75
CA SER A 76 -1.91 -30.84 -9.16
C SER A 76 -1.80 -29.34 -9.40
N ALA A 77 -1.37 -28.59 -8.39
CA ALA A 77 -1.23 -27.15 -8.49
C ALA A 77 -0.37 -26.77 -9.71
N PRO A 78 -0.80 -25.80 -10.54
CA PRO A 78 -0.07 -25.44 -11.74
C PRO A 78 1.29 -24.83 -11.38
N ALA A 79 2.25 -24.97 -12.30
CA ALA A 79 3.55 -24.32 -12.18
C ALA A 79 3.39 -22.79 -12.17
N GLN A 80 4.35 -22.11 -11.52
CA GLN A 80 4.45 -20.66 -11.57
C GLN A 80 5.47 -20.28 -12.64
N ASP A 81 4.98 -19.82 -13.79
CA ASP A 81 5.81 -19.59 -14.98
C ASP A 81 6.49 -18.21 -14.99
N ARG A 82 6.11 -17.34 -14.05
CA ARG A 82 6.59 -15.96 -13.98
C ARG A 82 7.50 -15.74 -12.78
N PRO A 83 8.55 -14.93 -12.93
CA PRO A 83 9.40 -14.60 -11.81
C PRO A 83 8.65 -13.73 -10.81
N GLU A 84 9.01 -13.88 -9.54
CA GLU A 84 8.46 -13.06 -8.47
C GLU A 84 8.85 -11.59 -8.61
N ALA A 85 8.08 -10.72 -7.97
CA ALA A 85 8.37 -9.29 -7.87
C ALA A 85 9.74 -9.06 -7.22
N PRO A 86 10.49 -8.02 -7.63
CA PRO A 86 11.76 -7.67 -6.98
C PRO A 86 11.60 -7.45 -5.48
N VAL A 87 12.66 -7.73 -4.71
CA VAL A 87 12.65 -7.62 -3.23
C VAL A 87 12.21 -6.21 -2.77
N ALA A 88 12.58 -5.15 -3.49
CA ALA A 88 12.14 -3.79 -3.19
C ALA A 88 10.62 -3.64 -3.31
N ALA A 89 10.02 -4.16 -4.39
CA ALA A 89 8.58 -4.12 -4.61
C ALA A 89 7.83 -5.01 -3.61
N ASP A 90 8.37 -6.18 -3.26
CA ASP A 90 7.80 -7.09 -2.27
C ASP A 90 7.76 -6.46 -0.86
N ARG A 91 8.85 -5.80 -0.44
CA ARG A 91 8.89 -5.03 0.82
C ARG A 91 7.85 -3.91 0.83
N LEU A 92 7.73 -3.17 -0.28
CA LEU A 92 6.74 -2.10 -0.41
C LEU A 92 5.31 -2.64 -0.31
N LEU A 93 5.02 -3.78 -0.93
CA LEU A 93 3.72 -4.46 -0.77
C LEU A 93 3.48 -4.85 0.68
N ALA A 94 4.48 -5.44 1.36
CA ALA A 94 4.35 -5.82 2.76
C ALA A 94 3.99 -4.61 3.65
N ASP A 95 4.57 -3.45 3.38
CA ASP A 95 4.28 -2.19 4.07
C ASP A 95 2.87 -1.67 3.75
N LEU A 96 2.48 -1.63 2.46
CA LEU A 96 1.13 -1.24 2.03
C LEU A 96 0.06 -2.14 2.67
N LEU A 97 0.33 -3.44 2.80
CA LEU A 97 -0.62 -4.36 3.42
C LEU A 97 -0.82 -4.08 4.92
N ARG A 98 0.16 -3.47 5.63
CA ARG A 98 0.01 -3.07 7.06
C ARG A 98 -1.01 -1.96 7.26
N SER A 99 -1.11 -1.03 6.31
CA SER A 99 -2.12 0.03 6.31
C SER A 99 -2.77 0.08 4.92
N PRO A 100 -3.72 -0.83 4.65
CA PRO A 100 -4.19 -1.08 3.29
C PRO A 100 -5.01 0.10 2.76
N ASP A 101 -4.46 0.77 1.76
CA ASP A 101 -5.19 1.67 0.87
C ASP A 101 -5.51 0.91 -0.44
N PRO A 102 -6.79 0.67 -0.77
CA PRO A 102 -7.17 -0.05 -1.98
C PRO A 102 -6.61 0.54 -3.28
N ALA A 103 -6.45 1.86 -3.37
CA ALA A 103 -5.94 2.52 -4.56
C ALA A 103 -4.45 2.21 -4.75
N LEU A 104 -3.65 2.32 -3.69
CA LEU A 104 -2.21 2.03 -3.74
C LEU A 104 -1.91 0.55 -3.91
N VAL A 105 -2.67 -0.33 -3.25
CA VAL A 105 -2.51 -1.78 -3.43
C VAL A 105 -2.88 -2.18 -4.86
N SER A 106 -4.00 -1.68 -5.40
CA SER A 106 -4.38 -1.97 -6.79
C SER A 106 -3.34 -1.45 -7.77
N CYS A 107 -2.83 -0.24 -7.54
CA CYS A 107 -1.71 0.34 -8.29
C CYS A 107 -0.45 -0.55 -8.27
N TRP A 108 -0.08 -1.09 -7.11
CA TRP A 108 1.03 -2.04 -6.99
C TRP A 108 0.75 -3.33 -7.79
N LEU A 109 -0.47 -3.87 -7.71
CA LEU A 109 -0.86 -5.09 -8.43
C LEU A 109 -0.84 -4.87 -9.95
N THR A 110 -1.32 -3.72 -10.43
CA THR A 110 -1.26 -3.32 -11.83
C THR A 110 0.18 -3.19 -12.32
N ALA A 111 1.06 -2.54 -11.54
CA ALA A 111 2.48 -2.46 -11.87
C ALA A 111 3.13 -3.85 -11.93
N CYS A 112 2.88 -4.70 -10.94
CA CYS A 112 3.36 -6.08 -10.90
C CYS A 112 2.97 -6.87 -12.16
N ALA A 113 1.69 -6.79 -12.55
CA ALA A 113 1.18 -7.43 -13.75
C ALA A 113 1.80 -6.86 -15.03
N ALA A 114 1.94 -5.53 -15.13
CA ALA A 114 2.53 -4.83 -16.28
C ALA A 114 4.01 -5.21 -16.51
N HIS A 115 4.75 -5.43 -15.43
CA HIS A 115 6.15 -5.91 -15.49
C HIS A 115 6.27 -7.44 -15.66
N GLY A 116 5.15 -8.15 -15.88
CA GLY A 116 5.15 -9.61 -16.06
C GLY A 116 5.62 -10.38 -14.82
N ARG A 117 5.49 -9.77 -13.63
CA ARG A 117 5.90 -10.36 -12.35
C ARG A 117 4.72 -10.97 -11.62
N THR A 118 5.03 -11.74 -10.57
CA THR A 118 4.01 -12.26 -9.66
C THR A 118 4.28 -11.93 -8.20
N VAL A 119 3.19 -11.83 -7.43
CA VAL A 119 3.21 -11.62 -5.98
C VAL A 119 3.83 -12.83 -5.28
N HIS A 120 4.73 -12.60 -4.33
CA HIS A 120 5.29 -13.65 -3.49
C HIS A 120 4.19 -14.38 -2.69
N PRO A 121 4.20 -15.73 -2.60
CA PRO A 121 3.14 -16.53 -1.96
C PRO A 121 2.77 -16.13 -0.53
N ILE A 122 3.74 -15.60 0.23
CA ILE A 122 3.55 -15.11 1.60
C ILE A 122 2.43 -14.05 1.73
N HIS A 123 2.11 -13.33 0.64
CA HIS A 123 1.12 -12.26 0.64
C HIS A 123 -0.26 -12.69 0.15
N TRP A 124 -0.42 -13.89 -0.44
CA TRP A 124 -1.66 -14.32 -1.09
C TRP A 124 -2.86 -14.33 -0.16
N THR A 125 -2.75 -14.97 1.01
CA THR A 125 -3.83 -15.04 2.00
C THR A 125 -4.29 -13.66 2.45
N ARG A 126 -3.36 -12.73 2.64
CA ARG A 126 -3.69 -11.37 3.10
C ARG A 126 -4.39 -10.57 2.02
N LEU A 127 -3.91 -10.64 0.78
CA LEU A 127 -4.55 -10.02 -0.37
C LEU A 127 -5.95 -10.58 -0.62
N ALA A 128 -6.11 -11.90 -0.57
CA ALA A 128 -7.40 -12.56 -0.74
C ALA A 128 -8.43 -12.08 0.32
N ARG A 129 -8.03 -12.05 1.59
CA ARG A 129 -8.88 -11.54 2.68
C ARG A 129 -9.28 -10.08 2.50
N LEU A 130 -8.37 -9.23 2.02
CA LEU A 130 -8.67 -7.82 1.76
C LEU A 130 -9.64 -7.66 0.57
N ALA A 131 -9.36 -8.33 -0.55
CA ALA A 131 -10.16 -8.25 -1.77
C ALA A 131 -11.54 -8.93 -1.65
N ALA A 132 -11.68 -9.90 -0.74
CA ALA A 132 -12.98 -10.51 -0.43
C ALA A 132 -13.90 -9.56 0.37
N ARG A 133 -13.34 -8.63 1.15
CA ARG A 133 -14.11 -7.71 2.01
C ARG A 133 -14.64 -6.48 1.29
N THR A 134 -14.07 -6.12 0.14
CA THR A 134 -14.45 -4.91 -0.59
C THR A 134 -14.20 -5.04 -2.09
N THR A 135 -15.06 -4.44 -2.88
CA THR A 135 -14.93 -4.34 -4.35
C THR A 135 -14.00 -3.20 -4.79
N ALA A 136 -13.42 -2.46 -3.85
CA ALA A 136 -12.52 -1.34 -4.15
C ALA A 136 -11.16 -1.76 -4.75
N TYR A 137 -10.81 -3.06 -4.67
CA TYR A 137 -9.59 -3.58 -5.27
C TYR A 137 -9.84 -3.98 -6.73
N ASP A 138 -8.88 -3.70 -7.60
CA ASP A 138 -8.87 -4.22 -8.96
C ASP A 138 -8.64 -5.74 -8.95
N ARG A 139 -9.72 -6.51 -9.11
CA ARG A 139 -9.70 -7.98 -9.09
C ARG A 139 -8.99 -8.56 -10.32
N ALA A 140 -9.05 -7.87 -11.46
CA ALA A 140 -8.35 -8.30 -12.67
C ALA A 140 -6.83 -8.13 -12.48
N ALA A 141 -6.39 -6.98 -11.95
CA ALA A 141 -4.99 -6.76 -11.59
C ALA A 141 -4.50 -7.76 -10.53
N LEU A 142 -5.34 -8.06 -9.52
CA LEU A 142 -5.05 -9.11 -8.53
C LEU A 142 -4.82 -10.47 -9.20
N GLY A 143 -5.74 -10.91 -10.06
CA GLY A 143 -5.64 -12.18 -10.76
C GLY A 143 -4.42 -12.27 -11.68
N ALA A 144 -4.09 -11.17 -12.35
CA ALA A 144 -2.91 -11.08 -13.20
C ALA A 144 -1.60 -11.14 -12.39
N ALA A 145 -1.53 -10.44 -11.25
CA ALA A 145 -0.36 -10.39 -10.37
C ALA A 145 -0.18 -11.67 -9.54
N LEU A 146 -1.24 -12.43 -9.25
CA LEU A 146 -1.13 -13.73 -8.59
C LEU A 146 -0.60 -14.83 -9.52
N GLY A 147 -0.87 -14.72 -10.82
CA GLY A 147 -0.54 -15.75 -11.80
C GLY A 147 -1.41 -17.01 -11.67
N PRO A 148 -1.15 -18.04 -12.51
CA PRO A 148 -1.96 -19.27 -12.53
C PRO A 148 -2.02 -19.98 -11.18
N ARG A 149 -0.89 -20.11 -10.48
CA ARG A 149 -0.81 -20.79 -9.19
C ARG A 149 -1.54 -20.05 -8.07
N GLY A 150 -1.43 -18.73 -8.04
CA GLY A 150 -2.17 -17.93 -7.06
C GLY A 150 -3.68 -17.93 -7.32
N ARG A 151 -4.13 -17.96 -8.58
CA ARG A 151 -5.57 -18.13 -8.90
C ARG A 151 -6.10 -19.51 -8.55
N TRP A 152 -5.32 -20.57 -8.80
CA TRP A 152 -5.64 -21.91 -8.31
C TRP A 152 -5.80 -21.93 -6.78
N PHE A 153 -4.87 -21.29 -6.05
CA PHE A 153 -4.97 -21.13 -4.59
C PHE A 153 -6.27 -20.44 -4.15
N LEU A 154 -6.73 -19.42 -4.88
CA LEU A 154 -8.02 -18.77 -4.57
C LEU A 154 -9.22 -19.72 -4.79
N ARG A 155 -9.19 -20.57 -5.82
CA ARG A 155 -10.28 -21.52 -6.14
C ARG A 155 -10.44 -22.63 -5.11
N GLU A 156 -9.32 -23.13 -4.58
CA GLU A 156 -9.32 -24.17 -3.54
C GLU A 156 -9.98 -23.70 -2.24
N ASN A 157 -10.04 -22.39 -1.99
CA ASN A 157 -10.70 -21.82 -0.83
C ASN A 157 -12.14 -21.41 -1.18
N THR A 158 -13.13 -22.14 -0.65
CA THR A 158 -14.57 -21.89 -0.93
C THR A 158 -15.02 -20.47 -0.64
N GLU A 159 -14.46 -19.82 0.39
CA GLU A 159 -14.73 -18.42 0.75
C GLU A 159 -14.29 -17.42 -0.32
N TRP A 160 -13.30 -17.76 -1.14
CA TRP A 160 -12.71 -16.88 -2.16
C TRP A 160 -13.05 -17.30 -3.58
N ARG A 161 -13.91 -18.31 -3.78
CA ARG A 161 -14.27 -18.80 -5.12
C ARG A 161 -14.79 -17.69 -6.03
N ARG A 162 -15.70 -16.84 -5.52
CA ARG A 162 -16.19 -15.66 -6.28
C ARG A 162 -15.07 -14.68 -6.66
N LEU A 163 -14.10 -14.50 -5.76
CA LEU A 163 -12.93 -13.66 -6.04
C LEU A 163 -12.06 -14.27 -7.12
N ALA A 164 -11.88 -15.60 -7.12
CA ALA A 164 -11.16 -16.31 -8.16
C ALA A 164 -11.86 -16.17 -9.53
N ASP A 165 -13.19 -16.31 -9.57
CA ASP A 165 -13.98 -16.16 -10.81
C ASP A 165 -13.85 -14.75 -11.40
N ASP A 166 -13.88 -13.72 -10.55
CA ASP A 166 -13.68 -12.33 -10.99
C ASP A 166 -12.23 -12.04 -11.41
N ALA A 167 -11.25 -12.70 -10.79
CA ALA A 167 -9.84 -12.57 -11.10
C ALA A 167 -9.42 -13.31 -12.39
N GLU A 168 -10.18 -14.32 -12.79
CA GLU A 168 -10.02 -15.05 -14.05
C GLU A 168 -10.79 -14.42 -15.20
N ARG A 169 -11.78 -13.55 -14.91
CA ARG A 169 -12.54 -12.87 -15.94
C ARG A 169 -11.56 -12.10 -16.85
N PRO A 170 -11.53 -12.40 -18.16
CA PRO A 170 -10.69 -11.65 -19.08
C PRO A 170 -11.06 -10.17 -18.96
N PRO A 171 -10.10 -9.24 -19.15
CA PRO A 171 -10.41 -7.83 -19.14
C PRO A 171 -11.56 -7.62 -20.12
N GLN A 172 -12.72 -7.24 -19.59
CA GLN A 172 -13.90 -7.07 -20.42
C GLN A 172 -13.49 -6.01 -21.45
N PRO A 173 -13.53 -6.32 -22.76
CA PRO A 173 -13.25 -5.31 -23.77
C PRO A 173 -14.11 -4.12 -23.39
N PRO A 174 -13.55 -2.89 -23.40
CA PRO A 174 -14.32 -1.73 -23.01
C PRO A 174 -15.61 -1.84 -23.81
N ALA A 175 -16.75 -1.89 -23.11
CA ALA A 175 -18.01 -1.73 -23.79
C ALA A 175 -17.83 -0.52 -24.71
N ILE A 176 -18.38 -0.55 -25.92
CA ILE A 176 -18.40 0.62 -26.80
C ILE A 176 -19.31 1.64 -26.11
N SER A 177 -18.82 2.17 -25.00
CA SER A 177 -19.30 3.32 -24.31
C SER A 177 -18.89 4.42 -25.27
N THR A 178 -19.88 4.98 -25.96
CA THR A 178 -19.79 6.33 -26.50
C THR A 178 -18.90 7.11 -25.56
N THR A 179 -17.71 7.48 -26.04
CA THR A 179 -16.68 8.12 -25.22
C THR A 179 -17.25 9.46 -24.82
N THR A 180 -17.95 9.49 -23.68
CA THR A 180 -18.43 10.73 -23.10
C THR A 180 -17.18 11.53 -22.79
N VAL A 181 -16.97 12.59 -23.56
CA VAL A 181 -15.85 13.49 -23.34
C VAL A 181 -16.13 14.18 -22.01
N VAL A 182 -15.45 13.72 -20.96
CA VAL A 182 -15.50 14.37 -19.65
C VAL A 182 -14.80 15.71 -19.77
N THR A 183 -15.50 16.79 -19.45
CA THR A 183 -14.99 18.15 -19.47
C THR A 183 -14.56 18.61 -18.07
N ALA A 184 -13.82 19.71 -17.99
CA ALA A 184 -13.48 20.33 -16.71
C ALA A 184 -14.73 20.70 -15.89
N GLN A 185 -15.80 21.15 -16.56
CA GLN A 185 -17.07 21.47 -15.92
C GLN A 185 -17.72 20.23 -15.30
N ASP A 186 -17.69 19.09 -16.01
CA ASP A 186 -18.25 17.83 -15.47
C ASP A 186 -17.54 17.41 -14.18
N VAL A 187 -16.23 17.64 -14.06
CA VAL A 187 -15.46 17.34 -12.85
C VAL A 187 -15.80 18.28 -11.69
N LEU A 188 -16.10 19.55 -11.96
CA LEU A 188 -16.54 20.51 -10.94
C LEU A 188 -17.94 20.16 -10.41
N LEU A 189 -18.82 19.65 -11.28
CA LEU A 189 -20.16 19.19 -10.93
C LEU A 189 -20.14 17.84 -10.20
N ASP A 190 -19.37 16.89 -10.72
CA ASP A 190 -19.16 15.57 -10.14
C ASP A 190 -17.65 15.24 -10.12
N PRO A 191 -16.99 15.39 -8.95
CA PRO A 191 -15.59 15.03 -8.78
C PRO A 191 -15.23 13.64 -9.31
N GLU A 192 -16.13 12.66 -9.19
CA GLU A 192 -15.85 11.28 -9.56
C GLU A 192 -15.80 11.05 -11.08
N ALA A 193 -16.34 12.00 -11.88
CA ALA A 193 -16.34 11.94 -13.33
C ALA A 193 -14.91 11.89 -13.93
N ILE A 194 -13.91 12.48 -13.26
CA ILE A 194 -12.53 12.42 -13.76
C ILE A 194 -12.00 10.99 -13.90
N PHE A 195 -12.47 10.05 -13.05
CA PHE A 195 -11.99 8.67 -13.06
C PHE A 195 -12.60 7.82 -14.18
N THR A 196 -13.62 8.32 -14.87
CA THR A 196 -14.16 7.69 -16.09
C THR A 196 -13.54 8.28 -17.36
N ALA A 197 -12.86 9.44 -17.25
CA ALA A 197 -12.19 10.07 -18.37
C ALA A 197 -11.00 9.23 -18.88
N PRO A 198 -10.82 9.12 -20.21
CA PRO A 198 -9.68 8.42 -20.79
C PRO A 198 -8.36 9.08 -20.37
N ARG A 199 -7.33 8.25 -20.16
CA ARG A 199 -5.98 8.69 -19.79
C ARG A 199 -5.06 8.73 -21.02
N PRO A 200 -4.02 9.58 -21.03
CA PRO A 200 -3.64 10.54 -19.99
C PRO A 200 -4.59 11.75 -19.92
N TRP A 201 -4.77 12.31 -18.73
CA TRP A 201 -5.59 13.51 -18.55
C TRP A 201 -4.86 14.77 -19.01
N GLY A 202 -5.56 15.63 -19.75
CA GLY A 202 -5.06 16.96 -20.12
C GLY A 202 -4.98 17.93 -18.93
N PRO A 203 -4.26 19.06 -19.08
CA PRO A 203 -4.06 20.03 -18.01
C PRO A 203 -5.37 20.64 -17.49
N GLU A 204 -6.37 20.80 -18.34
CA GLU A 204 -7.68 21.35 -17.96
C GLU A 204 -8.41 20.46 -16.95
N LEU A 205 -8.47 19.14 -17.19
CA LEU A 205 -9.10 18.18 -16.28
C LEU A 205 -8.35 18.10 -14.94
N VAL A 206 -7.02 18.16 -14.99
CA VAL A 206 -6.19 18.14 -13.78
C VAL A 206 -6.37 19.42 -12.97
N SER A 207 -6.44 20.58 -13.64
CA SER A 207 -6.76 21.85 -12.98
C SER A 207 -8.13 21.81 -12.31
N ALA A 208 -9.15 21.26 -12.97
CA ALA A 208 -10.48 21.08 -12.38
C ALA A 208 -10.45 20.15 -11.17
N ALA A 209 -9.66 19.07 -11.20
CA ALA A 209 -9.48 18.20 -10.05
C ALA A 209 -8.83 18.91 -8.85
N TYR A 210 -7.85 19.78 -9.11
CA TYR A 210 -7.24 20.62 -8.07
C TYR A 210 -8.22 21.66 -7.51
N ALA A 211 -9.06 22.25 -8.37
CA ALA A 211 -10.15 23.13 -7.96
C ALA A 211 -11.13 22.43 -7.01
N VAL A 212 -11.52 21.20 -7.31
CA VAL A 212 -12.33 20.37 -6.41
C VAL A 212 -11.65 20.18 -5.05
N LEU A 213 -10.34 19.92 -5.01
CA LEU A 213 -9.59 19.80 -3.75
C LEU A 213 -9.55 21.13 -2.96
N GLY A 214 -9.40 22.25 -3.67
CA GLY A 214 -9.49 23.63 -3.15
C GLY A 214 -10.90 24.04 -2.68
N GLY A 215 -11.91 23.21 -2.93
CA GLY A 215 -13.29 23.43 -2.53
C GLY A 215 -14.06 24.36 -3.47
N GLU A 216 -13.69 24.39 -4.75
CA GLU A 216 -14.44 25.09 -5.81
C GLU A 216 -15.48 24.18 -6.49
N GLY A 217 -15.48 22.88 -6.21
CA GLY A 217 -16.50 21.96 -6.74
C GLY A 217 -17.87 22.18 -6.09
N GLU A 218 -18.95 21.92 -6.85
CA GLU A 218 -20.33 22.04 -6.36
C GLU A 218 -20.67 20.96 -5.32
N VAL A 219 -20.05 19.79 -5.46
CA VAL A 219 -20.22 18.66 -4.54
C VAL A 219 -18.91 18.41 -3.80
N PRO A 220 -18.93 18.25 -2.46
CA PRO A 220 -17.72 17.94 -1.70
C PRO A 220 -17.20 16.55 -2.13
N PRO A 221 -15.90 16.44 -2.48
CA PRO A 221 -15.33 15.16 -2.91
C PRO A 221 -15.31 14.15 -1.77
N LYS A 222 -15.37 12.86 -2.11
CA LYS A 222 -15.20 11.77 -1.14
C LYS A 222 -13.84 11.87 -0.45
N ARG A 223 -13.73 11.38 0.79
CA ARG A 223 -12.47 11.40 1.56
C ARG A 223 -11.29 10.73 0.84
N THR A 224 -11.57 9.73 0.01
CA THR A 224 -10.56 8.97 -0.76
C THR A 224 -10.17 9.63 -2.09
N TYR A 225 -10.81 10.74 -2.46
CA TYR A 225 -10.63 11.40 -3.75
C TYR A 225 -9.17 11.83 -3.98
N ALA A 226 -8.56 12.54 -3.01
CA ALA A 226 -7.18 13.01 -3.11
C ALA A 226 -6.18 11.86 -3.32
N GLY A 227 -6.30 10.79 -2.53
CA GLY A 227 -5.42 9.62 -2.67
C GLY A 227 -5.58 8.92 -4.03
N ARG A 228 -6.83 8.72 -4.47
CA ARG A 228 -7.12 8.13 -5.80
C ARG A 228 -6.60 9.00 -6.94
N LEU A 229 -6.76 10.32 -6.82
CA LEU A 229 -6.24 11.28 -7.79
C LEU A 229 -4.70 11.20 -7.87
N GLY A 230 -4.02 11.12 -6.73
CA GLY A 230 -2.55 11.03 -6.67
C GLY A 230 -2.00 9.79 -7.35
N VAL A 231 -2.65 8.65 -7.13
CA VAL A 231 -2.31 7.38 -7.80
C VAL A 231 -2.56 7.43 -9.30
N ALA A 232 -3.59 8.16 -9.74
CA ALA A 232 -4.02 8.22 -11.12
C ALA A 232 -3.29 9.28 -11.97
N LEU A 233 -2.71 10.30 -11.32
CA LEU A 233 -2.04 11.40 -11.99
C LEU A 233 -0.81 10.92 -12.77
N PRO A 234 -0.60 11.40 -14.00
CA PRO A 234 0.67 11.26 -14.70
C PRO A 234 1.83 11.82 -13.88
N THR A 235 2.94 11.08 -13.78
CA THR A 235 4.14 11.49 -13.03
C THR A 235 4.71 12.84 -13.50
N ALA A 236 4.59 13.14 -14.79
CA ALA A 236 4.98 14.43 -15.37
C ALA A 236 4.25 15.64 -14.77
N LEU A 237 3.10 15.44 -14.12
CA LEU A 237 2.30 16.50 -13.51
C LEU A 237 2.54 16.65 -12.00
N TYR A 238 3.35 15.79 -11.37
CA TYR A 238 3.60 15.88 -9.92
C TYR A 238 4.19 17.23 -9.46
N PRO A 239 5.10 17.88 -10.20
CA PRO A 239 5.58 19.21 -9.83
C PRO A 239 4.48 20.29 -9.77
N SER A 240 3.32 20.05 -10.41
CA SER A 240 2.19 20.99 -10.37
C SER A 240 1.35 20.89 -9.10
N ILE A 241 1.45 19.79 -8.34
CA ILE A 241 0.69 19.56 -7.10
C ILE A 241 1.02 20.62 -6.05
N ALA A 242 2.31 20.86 -5.80
CA ALA A 242 2.78 21.83 -4.82
C ALA A 242 2.31 23.26 -5.17
N LYS A 243 2.45 23.65 -6.45
CA LYS A 243 2.00 24.96 -6.95
C LYS A 243 0.49 25.16 -6.78
N ALA A 244 -0.30 24.13 -7.06
CA ALA A 244 -1.74 24.16 -6.87
C ALA A 244 -2.10 24.25 -5.38
N GLY A 245 -1.43 23.49 -4.52
CA GLY A 245 -1.62 23.57 -3.06
C GLY A 245 -1.34 24.96 -2.51
N GLU A 246 -0.23 25.58 -2.90
CA GLU A 246 0.11 26.96 -2.53
C GLU A 246 -0.95 27.97 -2.99
N TYR A 247 -1.38 27.87 -4.26
CA TYR A 247 -2.42 28.73 -4.82
C TYR A 247 -3.70 28.70 -3.99
N TYR A 248 -4.22 27.50 -3.68
CA TYR A 248 -5.48 27.36 -2.93
C TYR A 248 -5.37 27.74 -1.45
N LEU A 249 -4.17 27.68 -0.87
CA LEU A 249 -3.93 28.12 0.52
C LEU A 249 -3.88 29.65 0.65
N LEU A 250 -3.52 30.35 -0.42
CA LEU A 250 -3.39 31.81 -0.46
C LEU A 250 -4.70 32.55 -0.80
N VAL A 251 -5.80 31.82 -1.06
CA VAL A 251 -7.10 32.43 -1.36
C VAL A 251 -7.58 33.28 -0.16
N PRO A 252 -7.79 34.61 -0.34
CA PRO A 252 -7.99 35.57 0.76
C PRO A 252 -9.15 35.23 1.71
N ASP A 253 -10.22 34.64 1.18
CA ASP A 253 -11.49 34.46 1.90
C ASP A 253 -11.64 33.08 2.56
N SER A 254 -10.57 32.31 2.65
CA SER A 254 -10.62 30.99 3.27
C SER A 254 -10.53 31.06 4.79
N SER A 255 -11.54 30.52 5.49
CA SER A 255 -11.46 30.34 6.95
C SER A 255 -10.27 29.44 7.34
N PRO A 256 -9.70 29.56 8.56
CA PRO A 256 -8.60 28.70 9.01
C PRO A 256 -8.92 27.20 8.91
N ALA A 257 -10.16 26.81 9.21
CA ALA A 257 -10.62 25.42 9.10
C ALA A 257 -10.65 24.94 7.64
N ARG A 258 -11.08 25.80 6.71
CA ARG A 258 -11.04 25.52 5.27
C ARG A 258 -9.61 25.34 4.78
N ARG A 259 -8.69 26.24 5.16
CA ARG A 259 -7.26 26.13 4.81
C ARG A 259 -6.63 24.83 5.30
N ARG A 260 -6.91 24.42 6.55
CA ARG A 260 -6.45 23.11 7.07
C ARG A 260 -6.98 21.95 6.22
N THR A 261 -8.27 21.97 5.88
CA THR A 261 -8.89 20.91 5.06
C THR A 261 -8.27 20.84 3.66
N ILE A 262 -8.03 21.98 3.02
CA ILE A 262 -7.35 22.06 1.71
C ILE A 262 -5.92 21.51 1.83
N ARG A 263 -5.18 21.92 2.86
CA ARG A 263 -3.82 21.43 3.12
C ARG A 263 -3.78 19.91 3.25
N ASP A 264 -4.63 19.34 4.09
CA ASP A 264 -4.68 17.90 4.34
C ASP A 264 -4.98 17.11 3.06
N ARG A 265 -5.85 17.65 2.19
CA ARG A 265 -6.17 17.07 0.89
C ARG A 265 -4.98 17.09 -0.07
N PHE A 266 -4.26 18.20 -0.18
CA PHE A 266 -3.07 18.29 -1.05
C PHE A 266 -1.91 17.44 -0.52
N VAL A 267 -1.73 17.36 0.80
CA VAL A 267 -0.75 16.43 1.42
C VAL A 267 -1.11 14.98 1.10
N ALA A 268 -2.39 14.59 1.21
CA ALA A 268 -2.83 13.24 0.86
C ALA A 268 -2.61 12.93 -0.64
N LEU A 269 -2.85 13.91 -1.51
CA LEU A 269 -2.60 13.83 -2.95
C LEU A 269 -1.11 13.58 -3.24
N GLU A 270 -0.23 14.39 -2.65
CA GLU A 270 1.21 14.33 -2.82
C GLU A 270 1.80 13.00 -2.30
N LEU A 271 1.38 12.55 -1.12
CA LEU A 271 1.80 11.27 -0.55
C LEU A 271 1.41 10.08 -1.45
N ALA A 272 0.22 10.11 -2.05
CA ALA A 272 -0.24 9.06 -2.95
C ALA A 272 0.52 9.07 -4.29
N ALA A 273 0.81 10.26 -4.83
CA ALA A 273 1.65 10.44 -6.01
C ALA A 273 3.08 9.92 -5.77
N TYR A 274 3.70 10.29 -4.65
CA TYR A 274 5.02 9.78 -4.26
C TYR A 274 5.01 8.26 -4.09
N ALA A 275 3.99 7.71 -3.42
CA ALA A 275 3.87 6.26 -3.27
C ALA A 275 3.73 5.55 -4.63
N ARG A 276 2.99 6.12 -5.60
CA ARG A 276 2.93 5.61 -6.98
C ARG A 276 4.31 5.61 -7.65
N ALA A 277 5.06 6.70 -7.56
CA ALA A 277 6.41 6.77 -8.11
C ALA A 277 7.35 5.73 -7.46
N ALA A 278 7.27 5.56 -6.14
CA ALA A 278 8.02 4.56 -5.40
C ALA A 278 7.68 3.12 -5.84
N ILE A 279 6.41 2.85 -6.14
CA ILE A 279 5.97 1.57 -6.71
C ILE A 279 6.65 1.33 -8.06
N ASP A 280 6.56 2.27 -8.99
CA ASP A 280 7.12 2.12 -10.34
C ASP A 280 8.65 1.91 -10.27
N HIS A 281 9.32 2.71 -9.45
CA HIS A 281 10.76 2.60 -9.20
C HIS A 281 11.17 1.24 -8.62
N ALA A 282 10.38 0.70 -7.68
CA ALA A 282 10.65 -0.60 -7.06
C ALA A 282 10.60 -1.77 -8.07
N PHE A 283 9.92 -1.60 -9.21
CA PHE A 283 9.87 -2.59 -10.28
C PHE A 283 10.95 -2.40 -11.35
N THR A 284 11.32 -1.15 -11.68
CA THR A 284 12.36 -0.89 -12.69
C THR A 284 13.77 -1.13 -12.16
N GLY A 285 13.98 -0.96 -10.84
CA GLY A 285 15.30 -1.10 -10.24
C GLY A 285 16.29 0.01 -10.66
N GLU A 286 15.82 1.01 -11.42
CA GLU A 286 16.60 2.18 -11.76
C GLU A 286 16.73 3.04 -10.51
N THR A 287 17.78 2.85 -9.72
CA THR A 287 18.18 3.79 -8.67
C THR A 287 18.42 5.15 -9.33
N HIS A 288 17.40 6.01 -9.38
CA HIS A 288 17.59 7.42 -9.66
C HIS A 288 18.51 7.96 -8.57
N ASP A 289 19.79 8.05 -8.88
CA ASP A 289 20.66 9.10 -8.36
C ASP A 289 20.08 10.43 -8.84
N HIS A 290 18.93 10.82 -8.29
CA HIS A 290 18.40 12.15 -8.49
C HIS A 290 19.12 13.05 -7.49
N PRO A 291 19.99 13.98 -7.94
CA PRO A 291 20.82 14.83 -7.07
C PRO A 291 20.03 15.89 -6.27
N GLY A 292 18.74 15.64 -6.01
CA GLY A 292 17.85 16.51 -5.24
C GLY A 292 16.83 15.79 -4.37
N HIS A 293 16.89 14.45 -4.25
CA HIS A 293 16.06 13.75 -3.28
C HIS A 293 16.73 13.79 -1.89
N THR A 294 16.51 14.91 -1.20
CA THR A 294 16.52 14.91 0.27
C THR A 294 15.59 13.80 0.72
N GLY A 295 16.15 12.76 1.32
CA GLY A 295 15.36 11.69 1.91
C GLY A 295 14.43 12.28 2.96
N PHE A 296 13.19 12.54 2.58
CA PHE A 296 12.12 12.87 3.51
C PHE A 296 11.87 11.62 4.35
N THR A 297 12.63 11.48 5.42
CA THR A 297 12.23 10.60 6.50
C THR A 297 10.90 11.14 7.03
N ARG A 298 9.95 10.25 7.28
CA ARG A 298 8.63 10.57 7.85
C ARG A 298 8.69 11.43 9.14
N ALA A 299 9.88 11.58 9.73
CA ALA A 299 10.18 12.42 10.88
C ALA A 299 10.21 13.93 10.57
N GLU A 300 10.26 14.35 9.29
CA GLU A 300 10.31 15.77 8.91
C GLU A 300 8.97 16.37 8.49
N ILE A 301 7.87 15.62 8.60
CA ILE A 301 6.53 16.20 8.51
C ILE A 301 6.27 16.89 9.85
N PRO A 302 6.20 18.22 9.92
CA PRO A 302 5.94 18.90 11.18
C PRO A 302 4.58 18.42 11.72
N HIS A 303 4.59 17.85 12.92
CA HIS A 303 3.38 17.60 13.68
C HIS A 303 2.72 18.96 13.99
N VAL A 304 1.61 19.28 13.30
CA VAL A 304 0.78 20.47 13.52
C VAL A 304 -0.69 20.08 13.60
#